data_AF-A0A961L3L0-F1
#
_entry.id   AF-A0A961L3L0-F1
#
_cell.length_a   1.000
_cell.length_b   1.000
_cell.length_c   1.000
_cell.angle_alpha   90.00
_cell.angle_beta   90.00
_cell.angle_gamma   90.00
#
_symmetry.space_group_name_H-M   'P 1'
#
loop_
_entity.id
_entity.type
_entity.pdbx_description
1 polymer ?
#
loop_
_entity_poly.entity_id
_entity_poly.type
_entity_poly.pdbx_seq_one_letter_code
_entity_poly.pdbx_strand_id
1 'polypeptide(L)' 'LIGESLERARELGWTRVILVGDEPYYRRFGFTHARAAGLDFPPPTNPDRLLARPLVPGAFDGITGLVSHWLSLAEP' A
#
# COMPACT_ATOMS: atom_id res chain seq x y z
N LEU A 1 -4.46 -11.51 12.13
CA LEU A 1 -3.52 -10.38 12.04
C LEU A 1 -3.66 -9.64 10.71
N ILE A 2 -3.04 -10.04 9.58
CA ILE A 2 -3.09 -9.26 8.32
C ILE A 2 -4.52 -8.91 7.88
N GLY A 3 -5.41 -9.90 7.78
CA GLY A 3 -6.80 -9.66 7.37
C GLY A 3 -7.55 -8.68 8.29
N GLU A 4 -7.39 -8.83 9.60
CA GLU A 4 -8.01 -7.96 10.61
C GLU A 4 -7.45 -6.53 10.55
N SER A 5 -6.13 -6.38 10.37
CA SER A 5 -5.51 -5.06 10.19
C SER A 5 -6.02 -4.34 8.96
N LEU A 6 -6.27 -5.07 7.87
CA LEU A 6 -6.82 -4.52 6.64
C LEU A 6 -8.28 -4.09 6.80
N GLU A 7 -9.07 -4.85 7.54
CA GLU A 7 -10.45 -4.49 7.84
C GLU A 7 -10.51 -3.23 8.70
N ARG A 8 -9.71 -3.18 9.78
CA ARG A 8 -9.59 -1.99 10.62
C ARG A 8 -9.12 -0.76 9.85
N ALA A 9 -8.16 -0.91 8.95
CA ALA A 9 -7.71 0.19 8.10
C ALA A 9 -8.86 0.75 7.25
N ARG A 10 -9.70 -0.13 6.68
CA ARG A 10 -10.89 0.28 5.92
C ARG A 10 -11.91 1.01 6.80
N GLU A 11 -12.16 0.51 8.01
CA GLU A 11 -13.06 1.13 9.00
C GLU A 11 -12.60 2.54 9.42
N LEU A 12 -11.29 2.74 9.53
CA LEU A 12 -10.66 4.04 9.83
C LEU A 12 -10.61 4.99 8.62
N GLY A 13 -11.17 4.61 7.47
CA GLY A 13 -11.24 5.44 6.28
C GLY A 13 -9.99 5.39 5.39
N TRP A 14 -9.02 4.51 5.67
CA TRP A 14 -7.90 4.31 4.76
C TRP A 14 -8.36 3.62 3.48
N THR A 15 -7.83 4.07 2.35
CA THR A 15 -8.25 3.60 1.01
C THR A 15 -7.23 2.71 0.33
N ARG A 16 -5.98 2.73 0.80
CA ARG A 16 -4.82 2.11 0.16
C ARG A 16 -3.90 1.50 1.22
N VAL A 17 -3.32 0.34 0.90
CA VAL A 17 -2.22 -0.22 1.67
C VAL A 17 -1.11 -0.62 0.72
N ILE A 18 0.11 -0.28 1.10
CA ILE A 18 1.34 -0.75 0.46
C ILE A 18 2.14 -1.55 1.48
N LEU A 19 2.92 -2.51 1.01
CA LEU A 19 3.79 -3.33 1.85
C LEU A 19 5.09 -3.65 1.10
N VAL A 20 6.15 -3.95 1.85
CA VAL A 20 7.39 -4.48 1.30
C VAL A 20 7.51 -5.96 1.69
N GLY A 21 7.46 -6.87 0.72
CA GLY A 21 7.50 -8.30 0.96
C GLY A 21 7.40 -9.13 -0.32
N ASP A 22 7.22 -10.44 -0.17
CA ASP A 22 7.24 -11.39 -1.28
C ASP A 22 5.82 -11.69 -1.78
N GLU A 23 5.53 -11.35 -3.04
CA GLU A 23 4.18 -11.50 -3.63
C GLU A 23 3.58 -12.91 -3.45
N PRO A 24 4.31 -14.03 -3.65
CA PRO A 24 3.73 -15.37 -3.51
C PRO A 24 3.06 -15.62 -2.15
N TYR A 25 3.59 -15.03 -1.08
CA TYR A 25 3.01 -15.13 0.25
C TYR A 25 1.83 -14.18 0.44
N TYR A 26 1.94 -12.95 -0.04
CA TYR A 26 0.96 -11.88 0.22
C TYR A 26 -0.19 -11.82 -0.78
N ARG A 27 -0.09 -12.50 -1.94
CA ARG A 27 -1.15 -12.55 -2.96
C ARG A 27 -2.47 -13.07 -2.42
N ARG A 28 -2.44 -13.98 -1.43
CA ARG A 28 -3.66 -14.52 -0.77
C ARG A 28 -4.45 -13.46 0.00
N PHE A 29 -3.81 -12.32 0.31
CA PHE A 29 -4.46 -11.17 0.92
C PHE A 29 -4.77 -10.07 -0.12
N GLY A 30 -4.50 -10.28 -1.41
CA GLY A 30 -4.79 -9.34 -2.49
C GLY A 30 -3.71 -8.29 -2.75
N PHE A 31 -2.51 -8.47 -2.22
CA PHE A 31 -1.35 -7.62 -2.54
C PHE A 31 -0.64 -8.12 -3.80
N THR A 32 -0.27 -7.19 -4.69
CA THR A 32 0.43 -7.51 -5.95
C THR A 32 1.38 -6.37 -6.36
N HIS A 33 2.39 -6.70 -7.16
CA HIS A 33 3.27 -5.75 -7.84
C HIS A 33 2.50 -4.92 -8.87
N ALA A 34 1.55 -5.54 -9.58
CA ALA A 34 0.76 -4.87 -10.62
C ALA A 34 0.03 -3.62 -10.08
N ARG A 35 -0.43 -3.67 -8.83
CA ARG A 35 -1.09 -2.54 -8.17
C ARG A 35 -0.10 -1.49 -7.65
N ALA A 36 1.18 -1.82 -7.53
CA ALA A 36 2.25 -0.93 -7.10
C ALA A 36 3.04 -0.35 -8.28
N ALA A 37 2.75 -0.73 -9.53
CA ALA A 37 3.57 -0.42 -10.70
C ALA A 37 3.80 1.08 -10.97
N GLY A 38 2.96 1.96 -10.43
CA GLY A 38 3.12 3.41 -10.53
C GLY A 38 3.94 4.03 -9.39
N LEU A 39 4.30 3.27 -8.36
CA LEU A 39 4.86 3.78 -7.12
C LEU A 39 6.35 3.49 -7.03
N ASP A 40 7.10 4.49 -6.59
CA ASP A 40 8.47 4.34 -6.15
C ASP A 40 8.53 4.37 -4.63
N PHE A 41 9.34 3.52 -4.02
CA PHE A 41 9.57 3.54 -2.57
C PHE A 41 11.03 3.92 -2.29
N PRO A 42 11.30 4.82 -1.31
CA PRO A 42 12.66 5.28 -1.07
C PRO A 42 13.62 4.14 -0.66
N PRO A 43 14.91 4.24 -1.04
CA PRO A 43 15.93 3.29 -0.60
C PRO A 43 16.06 3.28 0.93
N PRO A 44 16.54 2.17 1.54
CA PRO A 44 17.16 0.99 0.92
C PRO A 44 16.17 -0.12 0.52
N THR A 45 14.90 0.22 0.24
CA THR A 45 13.86 -0.74 -0.16
C THR A 45 14.16 -1.39 -1.52
N ASN A 46 13.95 -2.71 -1.65
CA ASN A 46 13.96 -3.38 -2.95
C ASN A 46 12.62 -3.10 -3.69
N PRO A 47 12.64 -2.42 -4.86
CA PRO A 47 11.43 -2.16 -5.65
C PRO A 47 10.67 -3.44 -6.03
N ASP A 48 11.37 -4.54 -6.26
CA ASP A 48 10.78 -5.85 -6.58
C ASP A 48 10.06 -6.50 -5.40
N ARG A 49 10.02 -5.84 -4.24
CA ARG A 49 9.25 -6.27 -3.06
C ARG A 49 8.13 -5.31 -2.74
N LEU A 50 7.96 -4.23 -3.50
CA LEU A 50 6.84 -3.30 -3.29
C LEU A 50 5.55 -3.92 -3.82
N LEU A 51 4.57 -4.03 -2.93
CA LEU A 51 3.25 -4.57 -3.21
C LEU A 51 2.18 -3.57 -2.78
N ALA A 52 1.05 -3.57 -3.48
CA ALA A 52 -0.08 -2.73 -3.14
C ALA A 52 -1.40 -3.50 -3.15
N ARG A 53 -2.33 -3.05 -2.31
CA ARG A 53 -3.71 -3.55 -2.22
C ARG A 53 -4.69 -2.38 -2.03
N PRO A 54 -5.66 -2.18 -2.94
CA PRO A 54 -6.76 -1.25 -2.71
C PRO A 54 -7.68 -1.75 -1.59
N LEU A 55 -8.12 -0.85 -0.71
CA LEU A 55 -9.19 -1.13 0.26
C LEU A 55 -10.57 -0.73 -0.25
N VAL A 56 -10.60 0.11 -1.30
CA VAL A 56 -11.81 0.52 -2.02
C VAL A 56 -11.57 0.45 -3.54
N PRO A 57 -12.60 0.26 -4.38
CA PRO A 57 -12.45 0.23 -5.83
C PRO A 57 -11.75 1.49 -6.35
N GLY A 58 -10.85 1.30 -7.33
CA GLY A 58 -10.15 2.39 -8.00
C GLY A 58 -9.16 3.18 -7.14
N ALA A 59 -8.84 2.72 -5.91
CA ALA A 59 -7.99 3.50 -5.01
C ALA A 59 -6.63 3.86 -5.63
N PHE A 60 -6.02 3.00 -6.45
CA PHE A 60 -4.73 3.27 -7.08
C PHE A 60 -4.83 3.88 -8.49
N ASP A 61 -6.04 4.18 -8.98
CA ASP A 61 -6.22 4.71 -10.33
C ASP A 61 -5.58 6.10 -10.42
N GLY A 62 -4.67 6.28 -11.39
CA GLY A 62 -3.92 7.51 -11.60
C GLY A 62 -2.89 7.85 -10.51
N ILE A 63 -2.64 6.95 -9.54
CA ILE A 63 -1.65 7.20 -8.48
C ILE A 63 -0.27 6.74 -8.93
N THR A 64 0.66 7.69 -9.00
CA THR A 64 2.05 7.42 -9.37
C THR A 64 3.02 8.30 -8.59
N GLY A 65 4.28 7.86 -8.48
CA GLY A 65 5.38 8.66 -7.94
C GLY A 65 5.96 8.13 -6.63
N LEU A 66 6.83 8.94 -6.02
CA LEU A 66 7.58 8.57 -4.83
C LEU A 66 6.70 8.61 -3.57
N VAL A 67 6.67 7.49 -2.85
CA VAL A 67 6.06 7.41 -1.53
C VAL A 67 6.89 8.22 -0.54
N SER A 68 6.24 9.18 0.13
CA SER A 68 6.83 9.98 1.19
C SER A 68 6.28 9.58 2.55
N HIS A 69 7.02 9.93 3.61
CA HIS A 69 6.47 9.86 4.96
C HIS A 69 5.21 10.71 5.07
N TRP A 70 4.26 10.22 5.85
CA TRP A 70 3.14 11.04 6.28
C TRP A 70 3.67 12.13 7.20
N LEU A 71 3.75 13.35 6.67
CA LEU A 71 3.92 14.53 7.49
C LEU A 71 2.53 14.85 8.05
N SER A 72 2.28 14.43 9.29
CA SER A 72 1.07 14.86 9.98
C SER A 72 1.01 16.37 9.88
N LEU A 73 -0.07 16.90 9.30
CA LEU A 73 -0.52 18.22 9.70
C LEU A 73 -0.75 18.07 11.20
N ALA A 74 0.16 18.59 12.02
CA ALA A 74 -0.15 18.79 13.42
C ALA A 74 -1.42 19.65 13.39
N GLU A 75 -2.53 19.11 13.89
CA GLU A 75 -3.66 19.97 14.18
C GLU A 75 -3.16 21.04 15.17
N PRO A 76 -3.50 22.33 14.97
CA PRO A 76 -3.06 23.40 15.85
C PRO A 76 -3.52 23.19 17.30
#